data_AF-A7T6W9-F1
#
_entry.id   AF-A7T6W9-F1
#
_cell.length_a   1.000
_cell.length_b   1.000
_cell.length_c   1.000
_cell.angle_alpha   90.00
_cell.angle_beta   90.00
_cell.angle_gamma   90.00
#
_symmetry.space_group_name_H-M   'P 1'
#
loop_
_entity.id
_entity.type
_entity.pdbx_description
1 polymer ?
#
loop_
_entity_poly.entity_id
_entity_poly.type
_entity_poly.pdbx_seq_one_letter_code
_entity_poly.pdbx_strand_id
1 'polypeptide(L)'
;MLDHDFIDNYTSGFDMTIDAVKDYTLEWAEEVTGIKKEKIKEAAELWGKAKTSFLLHARGIEHHSKGVDNVLGCINLVLATGRIGKPYCGYGTITGQGNGQGGREHGHKCDQLPGNRDIENPEHRKYISEVWGIDEKDLPGKGLSAYEIIEAIHRGEIKGSGKIECPCHKGFFDAMTGEVLEGPPPRALPKLEVFFKDSGVFVKSFQEAGLVGCIIYQKGIEVHKKRPKQEFRSFFI
;
A
#
# COMPACT_ATOMS: atom_id res chain seq x y z
N MET A 1 -20.46 -20.66 -10.92
CA MET A 1 -19.33 -19.72 -11.04
C MET A 1 -18.58 -19.58 -9.73
N LEU A 2 -19.26 -19.78 -8.60
CA LEU A 2 -18.62 -19.84 -7.29
C LEU A 2 -17.96 -21.21 -7.06
N ASP A 3 -16.94 -21.22 -6.20
CA ASP A 3 -16.25 -22.41 -5.74
C ASP A 3 -16.71 -22.74 -4.32
N HIS A 4 -17.80 -23.51 -4.20
CA HIS A 4 -18.42 -23.81 -2.91
C HIS A 4 -17.49 -24.64 -2.01
N ASP A 5 -16.72 -25.57 -2.57
CA ASP A 5 -15.73 -26.33 -1.80
C ASP A 5 -14.68 -25.38 -1.19
N PHE A 6 -14.19 -24.39 -1.93
CA PHE A 6 -13.26 -23.40 -1.39
C PHE A 6 -13.92 -22.53 -0.32
N ILE A 7 -15.14 -22.04 -0.58
CA ILE A 7 -15.90 -21.19 0.34
C ILE A 7 -16.08 -21.90 1.68
N ASP A 8 -16.56 -23.13 1.67
CA ASP A 8 -16.94 -23.86 2.88
C ASP A 8 -15.71 -24.24 3.73
N ASN A 9 -14.57 -24.51 3.09
CA ASN A 9 -13.37 -24.98 3.78
C ASN A 9 -12.38 -23.88 4.17
N TYR A 10 -12.37 -22.73 3.48
CA TYR A 10 -11.31 -21.72 3.62
C TYR A 10 -11.81 -20.29 3.80
N THR A 11 -13.12 -20.09 3.97
CA THR A 11 -13.70 -18.76 4.20
C THR A 11 -14.66 -18.78 5.40
N SER A 12 -15.06 -17.58 5.83
CA SER A 12 -16.06 -17.40 6.88
C SER A 12 -16.95 -16.21 6.51
N GLY A 13 -18.22 -16.23 6.94
CA GLY A 13 -19.14 -15.11 6.73
C GLY A 13 -19.69 -15.01 5.29
N PHE A 14 -19.72 -16.13 4.55
CA PHE A 14 -20.28 -16.15 3.19
C PHE A 14 -21.76 -15.75 3.16
N ASP A 15 -22.58 -16.26 4.08
CA ASP A 15 -24.00 -15.90 4.15
C ASP A 15 -24.21 -14.40 4.39
N MET A 16 -23.40 -13.79 5.27
CA MET A 16 -23.42 -12.34 5.49
C MET A 16 -23.05 -11.57 4.23
N THR A 17 -22.10 -12.09 3.45
CA THR A 17 -21.68 -11.48 2.19
C THR A 17 -22.80 -11.57 1.15
N ILE A 18 -23.48 -12.71 1.03
CA ILE A 18 -24.63 -12.88 0.12
C ILE A 18 -25.79 -11.98 0.53
N ASP A 19 -26.10 -11.91 1.82
CA ASP A 19 -27.17 -11.02 2.32
C ASP A 19 -26.86 -9.55 2.03
N ALA A 20 -25.59 -9.14 2.22
CA ALA A 20 -25.16 -7.78 1.93
C ALA A 20 -25.25 -7.41 0.45
N VAL A 21 -25.18 -8.38 -0.47
CA VAL A 21 -25.19 -8.10 -1.93
C VAL A 21 -26.49 -8.44 -2.65
N LYS A 22 -27.46 -9.06 -1.97
CA LYS A 22 -28.69 -9.59 -2.59
C LYS A 22 -29.50 -8.52 -3.33
N ASP A 23 -29.46 -7.27 -2.86
CA ASP A 23 -30.22 -6.16 -3.41
C ASP A 23 -29.47 -5.44 -4.56
N TYR A 24 -28.20 -5.77 -4.81
CA TYR A 24 -27.40 -5.20 -5.91
C TYR A 24 -27.67 -5.96 -7.22
N THR A 25 -28.85 -5.71 -7.78
CA THR A 25 -29.24 -6.28 -9.08
C THR A 25 -28.43 -5.68 -10.22
N LEU A 26 -28.45 -6.35 -11.39
CA LEU A 26 -27.80 -5.85 -12.59
C LEU A 26 -28.42 -4.53 -13.09
N GLU A 27 -29.73 -4.38 -12.95
CA GLU A 27 -30.47 -3.15 -13.27
C GLU A 27 -30.04 -2.00 -12.36
N TRP A 28 -29.97 -2.24 -11.04
CA TRP A 28 -29.47 -1.25 -10.09
C TRP A 28 -28.03 -0.85 -10.40
N ALA A 29 -27.17 -1.82 -10.72
CA ALA A 29 -25.77 -1.55 -11.04
C ALA A 29 -25.64 -0.73 -12.33
N GLU A 30 -26.47 -0.98 -13.35
CA GLU A 30 -26.51 -0.18 -14.58
C GLU A 30 -26.92 1.27 -14.31
N GLU A 31 -27.94 1.48 -13.47
CA GLU A 31 -28.39 2.81 -13.05
C GLU A 31 -27.28 3.60 -12.34
N VAL A 32 -26.63 2.99 -11.35
CA VAL A 32 -25.64 3.67 -10.50
C VAL A 32 -24.30 3.87 -11.21
N THR A 33 -23.87 2.91 -12.03
CA THR A 33 -22.54 2.96 -12.68
C THR A 33 -22.58 3.57 -14.07
N GLY A 34 -23.76 3.62 -14.72
CA GLY A 34 -23.90 3.95 -16.14
C GLY A 34 -23.34 2.88 -17.09
N ILE A 35 -22.90 1.73 -16.58
CA ILE A 35 -22.38 0.61 -17.39
C ILE A 35 -23.54 -0.31 -17.75
N LYS A 36 -23.69 -0.62 -19.04
CA LYS A 36 -24.74 -1.54 -19.49
C LYS A 36 -24.73 -2.85 -18.73
N LYS A 37 -25.89 -3.30 -18.26
CA LYS A 37 -26.00 -4.51 -17.43
C LYS A 37 -25.46 -5.76 -18.12
N GLU A 38 -25.58 -5.85 -19.43
CA GLU A 38 -25.04 -6.96 -20.22
C GLU A 38 -23.51 -7.00 -20.13
N LYS A 39 -22.83 -5.85 -20.04
CA LYS A 39 -21.38 -5.76 -19.88
C LYS A 39 -20.92 -6.15 -18.48
N ILE A 40 -21.68 -5.79 -17.46
CA ILE A 40 -21.42 -6.22 -16.08
C ILE A 40 -21.54 -7.75 -15.99
N LYS A 41 -22.61 -8.31 -16.55
CA LYS A 41 -22.82 -9.77 -16.62
C LYS A 41 -21.72 -10.47 -17.41
N GLU A 42 -21.34 -9.93 -18.57
CA GLU A 42 -20.26 -10.46 -19.40
C GLU A 42 -18.94 -10.52 -18.62
N ALA A 43 -18.58 -9.46 -17.90
CA ALA A 43 -17.37 -9.43 -17.07
C ALA A 43 -17.42 -10.48 -15.94
N ALA A 44 -18.57 -10.63 -15.26
CA ALA A 44 -18.75 -11.63 -14.21
C ALA A 44 -18.64 -13.06 -14.76
N GLU A 45 -19.20 -13.33 -15.94
CA GLU A 45 -19.08 -14.62 -16.60
C GLU A 45 -17.65 -14.93 -17.05
N LEU A 46 -16.93 -13.96 -17.60
CA LEU A 46 -15.52 -14.11 -17.96
C LEU A 46 -14.67 -14.46 -16.74
N TRP A 47 -14.88 -13.76 -15.62
CA TRP A 47 -14.19 -14.04 -14.36
C TRP A 47 -14.55 -15.43 -13.78
N GLY A 48 -15.85 -15.71 -13.68
CA GLY A 48 -16.36 -16.91 -13.04
C GLY A 48 -16.09 -18.19 -13.83
N LYS A 49 -16.03 -18.11 -15.16
CA LYS A 49 -15.75 -19.27 -16.04
C LYS A 49 -14.25 -19.46 -16.32
N ALA A 50 -13.40 -18.49 -16.03
CA ALA A 50 -11.96 -18.63 -16.24
C ALA A 50 -11.38 -19.83 -15.47
N LYS A 51 -10.45 -20.56 -16.09
CA LYS A 51 -9.74 -21.66 -15.39
C LYS A 51 -8.77 -21.14 -14.32
N THR A 52 -8.18 -19.97 -14.61
CA THR A 52 -7.22 -19.23 -13.77
C THR A 52 -7.47 -17.74 -13.93
N SER A 53 -7.41 -16.96 -12.87
CA SER A 53 -7.53 -15.50 -12.92
C SER A 53 -6.81 -14.82 -11.77
N PHE A 54 -6.27 -13.63 -12.02
CA PHE A 54 -5.56 -12.82 -11.04
C PHE A 54 -6.16 -11.43 -11.00
N LEU A 55 -6.62 -10.98 -9.82
CA LEU A 55 -7.14 -9.62 -9.64
C LEU A 55 -6.00 -8.69 -9.25
N LEU A 56 -5.76 -7.68 -10.07
CA LEU A 56 -4.81 -6.60 -9.79
C LEU A 56 -5.54 -5.28 -9.73
N HIS A 57 -5.25 -4.49 -8.71
CA HIS A 57 -5.74 -3.12 -8.60
C HIS A 57 -4.65 -2.20 -8.04
N ALA A 58 -4.91 -0.91 -8.03
CA ALA A 58 -3.99 0.13 -7.53
C ALA A 58 -4.83 1.25 -6.88
N ARG A 59 -4.30 2.48 -6.89
CA ARG A 59 -4.92 3.64 -6.26
C ARG A 59 -6.37 3.92 -6.67
N GLY A 60 -6.76 3.55 -7.89
CA GLY A 60 -8.09 3.84 -8.44
C GLY A 60 -9.26 3.29 -7.64
N ILE A 61 -9.10 2.22 -6.85
CA ILE A 61 -10.15 1.74 -5.94
C ILE A 61 -9.86 2.05 -4.47
N GLU A 62 -8.57 2.21 -4.12
CA GLU A 62 -8.09 2.46 -2.76
C GLU A 62 -8.35 3.91 -2.32
N HIS A 63 -8.19 4.89 -3.22
CA HIS A 63 -8.28 6.32 -2.93
C HIS A 63 -9.70 6.85 -3.12
N HIS A 64 -10.66 6.13 -2.55
CA HIS A 64 -12.07 6.51 -2.49
C HIS A 64 -12.52 6.60 -1.03
N SER A 65 -13.57 7.37 -0.76
CA SER A 65 -14.22 7.43 0.57
C SER A 65 -14.70 6.05 1.07
N LYS A 66 -14.92 5.12 0.14
CA LYS A 66 -15.27 3.71 0.37
C LYS A 66 -14.14 2.75 -0.01
N GLY A 67 -12.89 3.20 0.06
CA GLY A 67 -11.73 2.44 -0.40
C GLY A 67 -11.57 1.08 0.27
N VAL A 68 -11.84 0.99 1.58
CA VAL A 68 -11.82 -0.27 2.33
C VAL A 68 -12.88 -1.24 1.78
N ASP A 69 -14.12 -0.77 1.64
CA ASP A 69 -15.25 -1.59 1.16
C ASP A 69 -15.02 -2.06 -0.28
N ASN A 70 -14.51 -1.19 -1.16
CA ASN A 70 -14.17 -1.54 -2.54
C ASN A 70 -13.11 -2.65 -2.60
N VAL A 71 -12.06 -2.53 -1.77
CA VAL A 71 -10.98 -3.51 -1.67
C VAL A 71 -11.49 -4.83 -1.11
N LEU A 72 -12.35 -4.81 -0.09
CA LEU A 72 -13.00 -6.00 0.46
C LEU A 72 -13.91 -6.67 -0.57
N GLY A 73 -14.68 -5.91 -1.35
CA GLY A 73 -15.49 -6.45 -2.44
C GLY A 73 -14.65 -7.21 -3.49
N CYS A 74 -13.47 -6.66 -3.85
CA CYS A 74 -12.53 -7.37 -4.73
C CYS A 74 -11.99 -8.66 -4.10
N ILE A 75 -11.67 -8.63 -2.80
CA ILE A 75 -11.18 -9.81 -2.07
C ILE A 75 -12.29 -10.88 -2.01
N ASN A 76 -13.52 -10.50 -1.68
CA ASN A 76 -14.68 -11.39 -1.64
C ASN A 76 -14.90 -12.07 -3.00
N LEU A 77 -14.79 -11.32 -4.11
CA LEU A 77 -14.90 -11.89 -5.45
C LEU A 77 -13.81 -12.94 -5.74
N VAL A 78 -12.59 -12.73 -5.25
CA VAL A 78 -11.45 -13.66 -5.42
C VAL A 78 -11.61 -14.91 -4.55
N LEU A 79 -12.09 -14.74 -3.32
CA LEU A 79 -12.35 -15.84 -2.39
C LEU A 79 -13.53 -16.69 -2.87
N ALA A 80 -14.64 -16.05 -3.26
CA ALA A 80 -15.85 -16.74 -3.71
C ALA A 80 -15.65 -17.56 -4.99
N THR A 81 -14.60 -17.29 -5.78
CA THR A 81 -14.23 -18.07 -6.97
C THR A 81 -12.97 -18.93 -6.79
N GLY A 82 -12.53 -19.15 -5.55
CA GLY A 82 -11.46 -20.09 -5.22
C GLY A 82 -10.10 -19.75 -5.84
N ARG A 83 -9.76 -18.45 -5.94
CA ARG A 83 -8.54 -17.99 -6.65
C ARG A 83 -7.32 -17.86 -5.75
N ILE A 84 -7.42 -18.17 -4.46
CA ILE A 84 -6.29 -18.14 -3.53
C ILE A 84 -5.68 -19.54 -3.40
N GLY A 85 -4.35 -19.62 -3.29
CA GLY A 85 -3.63 -20.89 -3.09
C GLY A 85 -3.46 -21.75 -4.34
N LYS A 86 -3.86 -21.26 -5.52
CA LYS A 86 -3.77 -21.98 -6.80
C LYS A 86 -2.77 -21.33 -7.76
N PRO A 87 -1.99 -22.11 -8.54
CA PRO A 87 -1.12 -21.56 -9.58
C PRO A 87 -1.87 -20.63 -10.56
N TYR A 88 -1.20 -19.54 -10.94
CA TYR A 88 -1.73 -18.53 -11.88
C TYR A 88 -3.02 -17.83 -11.41
N CYS A 89 -3.38 -18.00 -10.14
CA CYS A 89 -4.51 -17.33 -9.54
C CYS A 89 -4.03 -16.41 -8.41
N GLY A 90 -4.87 -15.43 -8.05
CA GLY A 90 -4.65 -14.67 -6.83
C GLY A 90 -5.16 -13.26 -6.87
N TYR A 91 -4.59 -12.48 -5.97
CA TYR A 91 -4.95 -11.10 -5.71
C TYR A 91 -3.71 -10.26 -5.45
N GLY A 92 -3.74 -8.99 -5.82
CA GLY A 92 -2.98 -8.02 -5.06
C GLY A 92 -2.96 -6.61 -5.62
N THR A 93 -2.35 -5.74 -4.82
CA THR A 93 -2.21 -4.30 -5.08
C THR A 93 -0.93 -3.93 -5.82
N ILE A 94 -1.00 -3.04 -6.80
CA ILE A 94 0.16 -2.47 -7.49
C ILE A 94 0.56 -1.21 -6.71
N THR A 95 1.73 -1.24 -6.09
CA THR A 95 2.24 -0.13 -5.28
C THR A 95 3.04 0.85 -6.14
N GLY A 96 2.84 2.15 -5.95
CA GLY A 96 3.58 3.18 -6.70
C GLY A 96 5.04 3.36 -6.28
N GLN A 97 5.33 3.35 -4.97
CA GLN A 97 6.70 3.53 -4.45
C GLN A 97 7.48 2.20 -4.47
N GLY A 98 8.74 2.25 -4.90
CA GLY A 98 9.61 1.07 -5.09
C GLY A 98 9.73 0.19 -3.86
N ASN A 99 9.88 0.79 -2.67
CA ASN A 99 9.98 0.07 -1.39
C ASN A 99 8.80 0.32 -0.44
N GLY A 100 7.62 0.68 -0.97
CA GLY A 100 6.44 0.92 -0.13
C GLY A 100 6.01 -0.31 0.67
N GLN A 101 6.26 -1.52 0.14
CA GLN A 101 6.02 -2.76 0.86
C GLN A 101 7.09 -3.04 1.92
N GLY A 102 8.37 -2.84 1.60
CA GLY A 102 9.46 -3.03 2.56
C GLY A 102 9.31 -2.10 3.76
N GLY A 103 8.94 -0.83 3.56
CA GLY A 103 8.67 0.08 4.68
C GLY A 103 7.65 -0.49 5.68
N ARG A 104 6.54 -1.06 5.19
CA ARG A 104 5.55 -1.72 6.06
C ARG A 104 6.14 -2.92 6.79
N GLU A 105 6.87 -3.78 6.09
CA GLU A 105 7.51 -4.93 6.73
C GLU A 105 8.55 -4.53 7.80
N HIS A 106 9.12 -3.32 7.72
CA HIS A 106 10.03 -2.77 8.74
C HIS A 106 9.31 -1.99 9.85
N GLY A 107 7.98 -1.93 9.86
CA GLY A 107 7.21 -1.23 10.90
C GLY A 107 7.02 0.27 10.63
N HIS A 108 7.11 0.74 9.38
CA HIS A 108 6.81 2.14 9.02
C HIS A 108 5.29 2.38 8.95
N LYS A 109 4.57 1.99 10.01
CA LYS A 109 3.16 2.27 10.24
C LYS A 109 2.99 2.53 11.73
N CYS A 110 2.19 3.54 12.08
CA CYS A 110 2.06 4.02 13.45
C CYS A 110 1.52 2.97 14.45
N ASP A 111 0.98 1.86 13.95
CA ASP A 111 0.37 0.79 14.73
C ASP A 111 1.08 -0.57 14.54
N GLN A 112 2.30 -0.58 13.98
CA GLN A 112 2.96 -1.83 13.58
C GLN A 112 4.43 -1.87 13.97
N LEU A 113 4.83 -2.99 14.56
CA LEU A 113 6.22 -3.38 14.79
C LEU A 113 6.79 -4.15 13.58
N PRO A 114 8.13 -4.25 13.44
CA PRO A 114 8.75 -4.98 12.33
C PRO A 114 8.20 -6.40 12.16
N GLY A 115 8.03 -6.83 10.90
CA GLY A 115 7.53 -8.15 10.53
C GLY A 115 6.01 -8.30 10.60
N ASN A 116 5.25 -7.22 10.37
CA ASN A 116 3.78 -7.20 10.48
C ASN A 116 3.27 -7.59 11.87
N ARG A 117 4.02 -7.21 12.90
CA ARG A 117 3.64 -7.43 14.29
C ARG A 117 2.76 -6.28 14.76
N ASP A 118 1.65 -6.61 15.41
CA ASP A 118 0.80 -5.64 16.08
C ASP A 118 1.52 -5.01 17.30
N ILE A 119 1.54 -3.68 17.38
CA ILE A 119 2.15 -2.92 18.49
C ILE A 119 1.37 -3.03 19.80
N GLU A 120 0.09 -3.42 19.75
CA GLU A 120 -0.78 -3.57 20.93
C GLU A 120 -0.75 -5.00 21.48
N ASN A 121 -0.18 -5.96 20.74
CA ASN A 121 -0.07 -7.35 21.18
C ASN A 121 1.13 -7.52 22.15
N PRO A 122 0.90 -7.97 23.41
CA PRO A 122 1.97 -8.10 24.41
C PRO A 122 3.10 -9.05 23.98
N GLU A 123 2.79 -10.17 23.32
CA GLU A 123 3.80 -11.13 22.87
C GLU A 123 4.71 -10.53 21.79
N HIS A 124 4.13 -9.76 20.87
CA HIS A 124 4.88 -9.05 19.84
C HIS A 124 5.79 -7.97 20.41
N ARG A 125 5.27 -7.19 21.37
CA ARG A 125 6.03 -6.14 22.07
C ARG A 125 7.21 -6.73 22.82
N LYS A 126 6.96 -7.78 23.61
CA LYS A 126 8.01 -8.51 24.34
C LYS A 126 9.10 -8.99 23.39
N TYR A 127 8.74 -9.71 22.32
CA TYR A 127 9.70 -10.20 21.34
C TYR A 127 10.58 -9.08 20.77
N ILE A 128 9.98 -7.95 20.38
CA ILE A 128 10.74 -6.84 19.78
C ILE A 128 11.61 -6.12 20.82
N SER A 129 11.12 -5.95 22.05
CA SER A 129 11.91 -5.35 23.14
C SER A 129 13.17 -6.18 23.46
N GLU A 130 13.07 -7.51 23.43
CA GLU A 130 14.20 -8.43 23.60
C GLU A 130 15.21 -8.29 22.45
N VAL A 131 14.74 -8.20 21.20
CA VAL A 131 15.60 -8.01 20.02
C VAL A 131 16.32 -6.66 20.08
N TRP A 132 15.68 -5.61 20.57
CA TRP A 132 16.25 -4.27 20.68
C TRP A 132 17.05 -4.03 21.97
N GLY A 133 16.95 -4.93 22.95
CA GLY A 133 17.63 -4.80 24.24
C GLY A 133 17.09 -3.65 25.09
N ILE A 134 15.79 -3.36 25.02
CA ILE A 134 15.11 -2.33 25.81
C ILE A 134 14.05 -2.95 26.72
N ASP A 135 13.61 -2.19 27.74
CA ASP A 135 12.45 -2.59 28.54
C ASP A 135 11.16 -2.44 27.70
N GLU A 136 10.26 -3.41 27.77
CA GLU A 136 8.99 -3.39 27.03
C GLU A 136 8.15 -2.15 27.36
N LYS A 137 8.25 -1.63 28.59
CA LYS A 137 7.52 -0.42 29.01
C LYS A 137 7.98 0.85 28.28
N ASP A 138 9.20 0.82 27.71
CA ASP A 138 9.78 1.93 26.98
C ASP A 138 9.32 1.94 25.51
N LEU A 139 8.71 0.85 25.03
CA LEU A 139 8.07 0.83 23.71
C LEU A 139 6.82 1.71 23.73
N PRO A 140 6.66 2.66 22.79
CA PRO A 140 5.43 3.42 22.70
C PRO A 140 4.24 2.53 22.37
N GLY A 141 3.04 3.02 22.71
CA GLY A 141 1.79 2.45 22.21
C GLY A 141 1.54 2.82 20.74
N LYS A 142 0.35 2.47 20.26
CA LYS A 142 -0.12 2.87 18.94
C LYS A 142 -0.09 4.40 18.78
N GLY A 143 0.56 4.86 17.72
CA GLY A 143 0.59 6.26 17.32
C GLY A 143 -0.59 6.65 16.41
N LEU A 144 -0.71 7.94 16.17
CA LEU A 144 -1.67 8.50 15.22
C LEU A 144 -1.24 8.23 13.77
N SER A 145 -2.21 7.98 12.89
CA SER A 145 -1.99 7.94 11.45
C SER A 145 -1.60 9.33 10.92
N ALA A 146 -1.02 9.40 9.72
CA ALA A 146 -0.63 10.67 9.12
C ALA A 146 -1.80 11.66 9.00
N TYR A 147 -3.01 11.18 8.72
CA TYR A 147 -4.22 12.00 8.69
C TYR A 147 -4.61 12.50 10.09
N GLU A 148 -4.63 11.61 11.08
CA GLU A 148 -4.95 11.98 12.47
C GLU A 148 -3.93 12.95 13.07
N ILE A 149 -2.66 12.87 12.66
CA ILE A 149 -1.63 13.84 13.04
C ILE A 149 -2.00 15.23 12.54
N ILE A 150 -2.44 15.37 11.29
CA ILE A 150 -2.88 16.67 10.73
C ILE A 150 -4.06 17.22 11.54
N GLU A 151 -5.05 16.37 11.83
CA GLU A 151 -6.21 16.76 12.65
C GLU A 151 -5.81 17.14 14.09
N ALA A 152 -4.87 16.42 14.71
CA ALA A 152 -4.35 16.71 16.05
C ALA A 152 -3.54 18.01 16.08
N ILE A 153 -2.82 18.33 15.01
CA ILE A 153 -2.18 19.63 14.81
C ILE A 153 -3.24 20.73 14.74
N HIS A 154 -4.33 20.52 13.99
CA HIS A 154 -5.44 21.48 13.92
C HIS A 154 -6.10 21.74 15.28
N ARG A 155 -6.25 20.69 16.11
CA ARG A 155 -6.75 20.80 17.49
C ARG A 155 -5.74 21.37 18.49
N GLY A 156 -4.50 21.61 18.10
CA GLY A 156 -3.44 22.10 18.97
C GLY A 156 -2.88 21.06 19.96
N GLU A 157 -3.20 19.78 19.77
CA GLU A 157 -2.72 18.65 20.59
C GLU A 157 -1.25 18.33 20.28
N ILE A 158 -0.87 18.43 19.01
CA ILE A 158 0.51 18.29 18.55
C ILE A 158 1.07 19.69 18.29
N LYS A 159 2.11 20.05 19.05
CA LYS A 159 2.86 21.29 18.85
C LYS A 159 4.07 21.01 17.96
N GLY A 160 4.13 21.66 16.81
CA GLY A 160 5.24 21.57 15.86
C GLY A 160 5.47 22.92 15.18
N SER A 161 6.39 22.97 14.22
CA SER A 161 6.67 24.19 13.43
C SER A 161 5.50 24.67 12.56
N GLY A 162 4.38 23.93 12.53
CA GLY A 162 3.28 24.15 11.58
C GLY A 162 3.62 23.71 10.16
N LYS A 163 4.73 22.98 9.95
CA LYS A 163 5.19 22.54 8.63
C LYS A 163 5.27 21.01 8.55
N ILE A 164 4.75 20.45 7.47
CA ILE A 164 4.92 19.03 7.11
C ILE A 164 5.93 18.95 5.97
N GLU A 165 7.04 18.25 6.19
CA GLU A 165 7.97 17.94 5.12
C GLU A 165 7.49 16.70 4.36
N CYS A 166 7.32 16.83 3.04
CA CYS A 166 7.13 15.70 2.15
C CYS A 166 8.50 15.30 1.59
N PRO A 167 9.13 14.24 2.12
CA PRO A 167 10.49 13.86 1.74
C PRO A 167 10.58 13.42 0.27
N CYS A 168 9.45 13.08 -0.37
CA CYS A 168 9.40 12.63 -1.76
C CYS A 168 9.71 13.76 -2.78
N HIS A 169 9.53 15.03 -2.40
CA HIS A 169 9.71 16.16 -3.32
C HIS A 169 10.45 17.36 -2.71
N LYS A 170 11.04 17.18 -1.51
CA LYS A 170 11.61 18.28 -0.69
C LYS A 170 10.65 19.47 -0.56
N GLY A 171 9.36 19.16 -0.41
CA GLY A 171 8.31 20.16 -0.30
C GLY A 171 7.86 20.31 1.14
N PHE A 172 7.54 21.54 1.54
CA PHE A 172 6.92 21.86 2.81
C PHE A 172 5.46 22.26 2.57
N PHE A 173 4.58 21.73 3.42
CA PHE A 173 3.17 22.08 3.45
C PHE A 173 2.86 22.72 4.80
N ASP A 174 1.96 23.68 4.80
CA ASP A 174 1.39 24.22 6.02
C ASP A 174 0.50 23.13 6.62
N ALA A 175 0.83 22.73 7.84
CA ALA A 175 0.14 21.65 8.53
C ALA A 175 -1.32 22.01 8.90
N MET A 176 -1.66 23.31 8.92
CA MET A 176 -2.97 23.83 9.30
C MET A 176 -3.85 24.11 8.09
N THR A 177 -3.29 24.69 7.02
CA THR A 177 -4.05 25.10 5.84
C THR A 177 -3.92 24.13 4.67
N GLY A 178 -2.94 23.23 4.70
CA GLY A 178 -2.59 22.36 3.57
C GLY A 178 -1.94 23.12 2.40
N GLU A 179 -1.68 24.43 2.56
CA GLU A 179 -1.02 25.24 1.55
C GLU A 179 0.41 24.74 1.33
N VAL A 180 0.84 24.81 0.08
CA VAL A 180 2.22 24.55 -0.28
C VAL A 180 3.06 25.73 0.20
N LEU A 181 3.89 25.51 1.21
CA LEU A 181 4.82 26.52 1.72
C LEU A 181 6.10 26.56 0.88
N GLU A 182 6.52 25.41 0.33
CA GLU A 182 7.71 25.26 -0.50
C GLU A 182 7.61 23.96 -1.32
N GLY A 183 8.00 23.95 -2.59
CA GLY A 183 8.03 22.75 -3.45
C GLY A 183 6.67 22.32 -4.07
N PRO A 184 6.62 21.43 -5.10
CA PRO A 184 7.77 20.87 -5.78
C PRO A 184 8.50 21.99 -6.54
N PRO A 185 9.82 21.86 -6.76
CA PRO A 185 10.55 22.87 -7.51
C PRO A 185 9.85 23.12 -8.86
N PRO A 186 9.73 24.37 -9.34
CA PRO A 186 9.05 24.71 -10.60
C PRO A 186 9.77 24.17 -11.85
N ARG A 187 10.75 23.29 -11.68
CA ARG A 187 11.58 22.72 -12.74
C ARG A 187 11.47 21.20 -12.71
N ALA A 188 11.54 20.62 -13.90
CA ALA A 188 11.69 19.19 -14.07
C ALA A 188 12.86 18.66 -13.24
N LEU A 189 12.75 17.42 -12.76
CA LEU A 189 13.87 16.71 -12.15
C LEU A 189 15.10 16.82 -13.08
N PRO A 190 16.31 17.03 -12.53
CA PRO A 190 17.51 17.17 -13.34
C PRO A 190 17.63 15.96 -14.28
N LYS A 191 17.94 16.21 -15.55
CA LYS A 191 18.24 15.14 -16.51
C LYS A 191 19.53 14.46 -16.06
N LEU A 192 19.40 13.22 -15.61
CA LEU A 192 20.53 12.40 -15.19
C LEU A 192 21.14 11.72 -16.42
N GLU A 193 22.45 11.89 -16.63
CA GLU A 193 23.17 11.21 -17.71
C GLU A 193 23.34 9.73 -17.33
N VAL A 194 22.61 8.87 -18.03
CA VAL A 194 22.66 7.42 -17.85
C VAL A 194 23.71 6.84 -18.80
N PHE A 195 24.60 6.00 -18.28
CA PHE A 195 25.52 5.22 -19.10
C PHE A 195 25.46 3.74 -18.73
N PHE A 196 25.73 2.91 -19.73
CA PHE A 196 25.74 1.45 -19.60
C PHE A 196 27.20 1.00 -19.56
N LYS A 197 27.54 0.18 -18.55
CA LYS A 197 28.85 -0.46 -18.46
C LYS A 197 28.63 -1.89 -17.99
N ASP A 198 29.21 -2.86 -18.70
CA ASP A 198 28.94 -4.28 -18.48
C ASP A 198 27.42 -4.58 -18.49
N SER A 199 26.91 -5.38 -17.56
CA SER A 199 25.47 -5.63 -17.38
C SER A 199 24.76 -4.61 -16.47
N GLY A 200 25.40 -3.47 -16.18
CA GLY A 200 24.92 -2.46 -15.24
C GLY A 200 24.47 -1.16 -15.91
N VAL A 201 23.45 -0.53 -15.32
CA VAL A 201 23.04 0.84 -15.61
C VAL A 201 23.65 1.74 -14.55
N PHE A 202 24.24 2.86 -14.97
CA PHE A 202 24.91 3.82 -14.09
C PHE A 202 24.42 5.24 -14.39
N VAL A 203 24.48 6.12 -13.39
CA VAL A 203 24.11 7.53 -13.51
C VAL A 203 25.29 8.39 -13.04
N LYS A 204 25.68 9.41 -13.80
CA LYS A 204 26.65 10.41 -13.31
C LYS A 204 26.02 11.20 -12.13
N SER A 205 26.75 11.30 -11.02
CA SER A 205 26.31 12.04 -9.84
C SER A 205 25.96 13.50 -10.17
N PHE A 206 24.85 14.00 -9.64
CA PHE A 206 24.47 15.42 -9.72
C PHE A 206 24.80 16.13 -8.39
N GLN A 207 25.38 17.32 -8.46
CA GLN A 207 25.72 18.13 -7.29
C GLN A 207 24.78 19.34 -7.25
N GLU A 208 23.98 19.46 -6.21
CA GLU A 208 23.14 20.66 -5.99
C GLU A 208 23.44 21.26 -4.61
N ALA A 209 23.52 22.59 -4.59
CA ALA A 209 23.92 23.45 -3.48
C ALA A 209 23.78 22.85 -2.07
N GLY A 210 24.90 22.34 -1.53
CA GLY A 210 25.07 22.05 -0.11
C GLY A 210 24.63 20.67 0.39
N LEU A 211 23.99 19.84 -0.45
CA LEU A 211 23.72 18.43 -0.12
C LEU A 211 24.54 17.54 -1.06
N VAL A 212 25.59 16.91 -0.53
CA VAL A 212 26.18 15.73 -1.17
C VAL A 212 25.19 14.58 -0.96
N GLY A 213 24.19 14.51 -1.83
CA GLY A 213 23.41 13.30 -2.01
C GLY A 213 24.32 12.27 -2.67
N CYS A 214 24.96 11.43 -1.87
CA CYS A 214 25.59 10.25 -2.41
C CYS A 214 24.46 9.31 -2.83
N ILE A 215 24.37 8.95 -4.11
CA ILE A 215 23.73 7.68 -4.50
C ILE A 215 24.65 6.61 -3.92
N ILE A 216 24.53 6.36 -2.62
CA ILE A 216 25.21 5.25 -1.99
C ILE A 216 24.53 4.03 -2.59
N TYR A 217 25.30 3.21 -3.30
CA TYR A 217 24.99 1.80 -3.48
C TYR A 217 24.95 1.15 -2.08
N GLN A 218 23.89 1.40 -1.31
CA GLN A 218 23.64 0.63 -0.11
C GLN A 218 23.21 -0.74 -0.57
N LYS A 219 23.91 -1.78 -0.12
CA LYS A 219 23.33 -3.13 -0.06
C LYS A 219 22.08 -3.02 0.82
N GLY A 220 20.92 -2.94 0.18
CA GLY A 220 19.61 -2.90 0.82
C GLY A 220 18.76 -4.06 0.33
N ILE A 221 17.84 -4.52 1.17
CA ILE A 221 16.84 -5.51 0.78
C ILE A 221 15.57 -4.74 0.43
N GLU A 222 15.20 -4.75 -0.84
CA GLU A 222 13.87 -4.34 -1.28
C GLU A 222 12.97 -5.57 -1.37
N VAL A 223 11.76 -5.45 -0.83
CA VAL A 223 10.79 -6.54 -0.85
C VAL A 223 9.74 -6.23 -1.90
N HIS A 224 9.85 -6.90 -3.05
CA HIS A 224 8.80 -6.90 -4.05
C HIS A 224 7.76 -8.00 -3.77
N LYS A 225 6.56 -7.74 -4.29
CA LYS A 225 5.33 -8.51 -4.04
C LYS A 225 5.38 -9.99 -4.47
N LYS A 226 6.38 -10.40 -5.26
CA LYS A 226 6.65 -11.80 -5.61
C LYS A 226 7.95 -12.22 -4.91
N ARG A 227 7.84 -12.76 -3.69
CA ARG A 227 8.99 -13.21 -2.87
C ARG A 227 9.82 -14.23 -3.67
N PRO A 228 11.06 -13.85 -4.06
CA PRO A 228 12.23 -13.92 -3.19
C PRO A 228 12.74 -12.55 -2.74
N LYS A 229 13.50 -12.50 -1.64
CA LYS A 229 14.38 -11.36 -1.34
C LYS A 229 15.35 -11.24 -2.51
N GLN A 230 15.25 -10.16 -3.28
CA GLN A 230 16.26 -9.84 -4.28
C GLN A 230 17.20 -8.81 -3.67
N GLU A 231 18.50 -9.12 -3.63
CA GLU A 231 19.52 -8.10 -3.44
C GLU A 231 19.47 -7.19 -4.66
N PHE A 232 18.80 -6.04 -4.54
CA PHE A 232 18.88 -5.00 -5.54
C PHE A 232 19.92 -3.97 -5.14
N ARG A 233 20.66 -3.52 -6.15
CA ARG A 233 21.40 -2.27 -6.11
C ARG A 233 20.43 -1.19 -6.59
N SER A 234 19.62 -0.67 -5.68
CA SER A 234 18.52 0.25 -6.04
C SER A 234 19.03 1.68 -6.21
N PHE A 235 18.47 2.35 -7.22
CA PHE A 235 18.66 3.77 -7.51
C PHE A 235 17.68 4.59 -6.67
N PHE A 236 18.19 5.40 -5.76
CA PHE A 236 17.42 6.46 -5.13
C PHE A 236 17.70 7.77 -5.89
N ILE A 237 16.63 8.43 -6.36
CA ILE A 237 16.65 9.80 -6.88
C ILE A 237 16.22 10.73 -5.73
#